data_AF-A0A662NIQ1-F1
#
_entry.id   AF-A0A662NIQ1-F1
#
_cell.length_a   1.000
_cell.length_b   1.000
_cell.length_c   1.000
_cell.angle_alpha   90.00
_cell.angle_beta   90.00
_cell.angle_gamma   90.00
#
_symmetry.space_group_name_H-M   'P 1'
#
loop_
_entity.id
_entity.type
_entity.pdbx_description
1 polymer ?
#
loop_
_entity_poly.entity_id
_entity_poly.type
_entity_poly.pdbx_seq_one_letter_code
_entity_poly.pdbx_strand_id
1 'polypeptide(L)'
;MSNVNTLTVQEEEDIIARALTEWEARKVQVLIDDDDIPENARYLPLESLVEFLEQQEIPVKVYVDGENYLIKLRKRVPYDEFKEFIYSLTDFLRRGHWVKAEWSREKGAIVVKRWRE
;
A
#
# COMPACT_ATOMS: atom_id res chain seq x y z
N MET A 1 10.48 29.08 -30.57
CA MET A 1 9.05 28.76 -30.39
C MET A 1 8.97 27.33 -29.92
N SER A 2 8.55 27.11 -28.67
CA SER A 2 8.40 25.77 -28.12
C SER A 2 7.15 25.17 -28.75
N ASN A 3 7.29 24.10 -29.54
CA ASN A 3 6.13 23.33 -30.01
C ASN A 3 5.44 22.75 -28.78
N VAL A 4 4.28 23.29 -28.43
CA VAL A 4 3.38 22.65 -27.47
C VAL A 4 2.72 21.51 -28.26
N ASN A 5 3.20 20.28 -28.04
CA ASN A 5 2.53 19.09 -28.53
C ASN A 5 1.22 18.93 -27.76
N THR A 6 0.13 19.48 -28.29
CA THR A 6 -1.23 19.18 -27.83
C THR A 6 -1.61 17.78 -28.28
N LEU A 7 -1.87 16.90 -27.30
CA LEU A 7 -2.45 15.59 -27.54
C LEU A 7 -3.89 15.75 -28.06
N THR A 8 -4.31 14.81 -28.89
CA THR A 8 -5.73 14.64 -29.21
C THR A 8 -6.45 13.96 -28.04
N VAL A 9 -7.79 14.14 -27.96
CA VAL A 9 -8.62 13.47 -26.95
C VAL A 9 -8.42 11.94 -26.97
N GLN A 10 -8.29 11.35 -28.16
CA GLN A 10 -8.05 9.91 -28.29
C GLN A 10 -6.69 9.50 -27.72
N GLU A 11 -5.63 10.28 -27.95
CA GLU A 11 -4.31 9.99 -27.39
C GLU A 11 -4.29 10.13 -25.86
N GLU A 12 -5.04 11.10 -25.30
CA GLU A 12 -5.22 11.25 -23.86
C GLU A 12 -5.96 10.04 -23.27
N GLU A 13 -7.04 9.60 -23.90
CA GLU A 13 -7.80 8.41 -23.49
C GLU A 13 -6.92 7.14 -23.52
N ASP A 14 -6.10 6.96 -24.56
CA ASP A 14 -5.20 5.81 -24.70
C ASP A 14 -4.07 5.83 -23.65
N ILE A 15 -3.56 7.01 -23.28
CA ILE A 15 -2.60 7.15 -22.18
C ILE A 15 -3.24 6.78 -20.85
N ILE A 16 -4.45 7.29 -20.57
CA ILE A 16 -5.18 7.02 -19.34
C ILE A 16 -5.51 5.51 -19.24
N ALA A 17 -6.01 4.91 -20.32
CA ALA A 17 -6.35 3.49 -20.35
C ALA A 17 -5.13 2.58 -20.07
N ARG A 18 -3.97 2.90 -20.67
CA ARG A 18 -2.72 2.18 -20.39
C ARG A 18 -2.29 2.36 -18.93
N ALA A 19 -2.28 3.59 -18.43
CA ALA A 19 -1.90 3.87 -17.04
C ALA A 19 -2.80 3.15 -16.03
N LEU A 20 -4.12 3.12 -16.28
CA LEU A 20 -5.08 2.39 -15.46
C LEU A 20 -4.84 0.88 -15.52
N THR A 21 -4.59 0.34 -16.71
CA THR A 21 -4.32 -1.10 -16.89
C THR A 21 -3.04 -1.50 -16.15
N GLU A 22 -1.97 -0.72 -16.30
CA GLU A 22 -0.70 -0.95 -15.60
C GLU A 22 -0.88 -0.85 -14.08
N TRP A 23 -1.65 0.13 -13.62
CA TRP A 23 -1.97 0.30 -12.21
C TRP A 23 -2.76 -0.89 -11.65
N GLU A 24 -3.79 -1.35 -12.36
CA GLU A 24 -4.62 -2.48 -11.95
C GLU A 24 -3.85 -3.79 -11.90
N ALA A 25 -2.87 -3.95 -12.79
CA ALA A 25 -1.98 -5.11 -12.85
C ALA A 25 -0.99 -5.19 -11.67
N ARG A 26 -0.72 -4.09 -10.97
CA ARG A 26 0.20 -4.11 -9.80
C ARG A 26 -0.36 -4.97 -8.68
N LYS A 27 0.50 -5.81 -8.09
CA LYS A 27 0.11 -6.61 -6.93
C LYS A 27 -0.06 -5.74 -5.69
N VAL A 28 0.86 -4.81 -5.46
CA VAL A 28 0.75 -3.78 -4.41
C VAL A 28 0.38 -2.44 -5.04
N GLN A 29 -0.75 -1.89 -4.60
CA GLN A 29 -1.21 -0.55 -4.99
C GLN A 29 -1.08 0.39 -3.80
N VAL A 30 -0.33 1.48 -3.93
CA VAL A 30 -0.16 2.46 -2.85
C VAL A 30 -0.94 3.74 -3.14
N LEU A 31 -1.84 4.12 -2.24
CA LEU A 31 -2.57 5.38 -2.27
C LEU A 31 -2.14 6.22 -1.07
N ILE A 32 -1.69 7.43 -1.33
CA ILE A 32 -1.20 8.35 -0.30
C ILE A 32 -2.25 9.43 -0.14
N ASP A 33 -2.93 9.43 1.01
CA ASP A 33 -3.93 10.44 1.36
C ASP A 33 -3.27 11.56 2.19
N ASP A 34 -2.39 11.21 3.12
CA ASP A 34 -1.64 12.12 3.98
C ASP A 34 -0.28 11.50 4.36
N ASP A 35 0.82 12.16 3.99
CA ASP A 35 2.18 11.73 4.28
C ASP A 35 2.90 12.56 5.34
N ASP A 36 2.21 13.48 6.02
CA ASP A 36 2.79 14.28 7.10
C ASP A 36 3.20 13.37 8.28
N ILE A 37 4.47 13.44 8.68
CA ILE A 37 5.04 12.66 9.79
C ILE A 37 5.69 13.64 10.77
N PRO A 38 5.56 13.44 12.10
CA PRO A 38 6.26 14.27 13.07
C PRO A 38 7.80 14.21 12.88
N GLU A 39 8.48 15.36 12.98
CA GLU A 39 9.90 15.52 12.64
C GLU A 39 10.85 14.57 13.41
N ASN A 40 10.49 14.18 14.64
CA ASN A 40 11.33 13.34 15.51
C ASN A 40 10.85 11.87 15.56
N ALA A 41 9.84 11.50 14.80
CA ALA A 41 9.29 10.16 14.85
C ALA A 41 10.15 9.17 14.06
N ARG A 42 10.36 7.98 14.64
CA ARG A 42 10.94 6.88 13.87
C ARG A 42 9.82 6.24 13.06
N TYR A 43 9.94 6.24 11.72
CA TYR A 43 8.93 5.70 10.81
C TYR A 43 9.31 4.36 10.19
N LEU A 44 8.32 3.51 9.95
CA LEU A 44 8.40 2.30 9.13
C LEU A 44 8.47 2.75 7.67
N PRO A 45 9.58 2.53 6.95
CA PRO A 45 9.69 2.95 5.57
C PRO A 45 8.63 2.26 4.71
N LEU A 46 7.92 3.06 3.91
CA LEU A 46 6.88 2.57 3.00
C LEU A 46 7.49 1.58 2.00
N GLU A 47 8.70 1.86 1.51
CA GLU A 47 9.43 1.02 0.57
C GLU A 47 9.66 -0.39 1.14
N SER A 48 10.13 -0.48 2.39
CA SER A 48 10.35 -1.77 3.05
C SER A 48 9.05 -2.56 3.24
N LEU A 49 7.94 -1.87 3.55
CA LEU A 49 6.63 -2.51 3.64
C LEU A 49 6.16 -3.00 2.27
N VAL A 50 6.32 -2.19 1.22
CA VAL A 50 5.96 -2.55 -0.16
C VAL A 50 6.78 -3.74 -0.65
N GLU A 51 8.10 -3.75 -0.43
CA GLU A 51 8.97 -4.87 -0.79
C GLU A 51 8.52 -6.18 -0.13
N PHE A 52 8.16 -6.13 1.16
CA PHE A 52 7.61 -7.28 1.86
C PHE A 52 6.28 -7.76 1.23
N LEU A 53 5.36 -6.83 0.95
CA LEU A 53 4.05 -7.15 0.37
C LEU A 53 4.16 -7.69 -1.06
N GLU A 54 5.14 -7.20 -1.84
CA GLU A 54 5.47 -7.70 -3.17
C GLU A 54 6.06 -9.12 -3.15
N GLN A 55 6.46 -9.64 -1.99
CA GLN A 55 6.85 -11.05 -1.85
C GLN A 55 5.67 -11.97 -1.49
N GLN A 56 4.53 -11.42 -1.10
CA GLN A 56 3.34 -12.19 -0.74
C GLN A 56 2.52 -12.55 -2.00
N GLU A 57 1.76 -13.64 -1.94
CA GLU A 57 0.88 -14.03 -3.06
C GLU A 57 -0.41 -13.20 -3.13
N ILE A 58 -0.76 -12.54 -2.03
CA ILE A 58 -2.02 -11.82 -1.89
C ILE A 58 -1.86 -10.39 -2.45
N PRO A 59 -2.65 -10.00 -3.47
CA PRO A 59 -2.66 -8.62 -3.95
C PRO A 59 -3.35 -7.71 -2.93
N VAL A 60 -2.73 -6.56 -2.69
CA VAL A 60 -3.16 -5.63 -1.65
C VAL A 60 -3.14 -4.19 -2.14
N LYS A 61 -3.92 -3.36 -1.46
CA LYS A 61 -3.89 -1.91 -1.57
C LYS A 61 -3.49 -1.33 -0.22
N VAL A 62 -2.45 -0.51 -0.21
CA VAL A 62 -1.95 0.20 0.97
C VAL A 62 -2.45 1.63 0.89
N TYR A 63 -3.24 2.04 1.86
CA TYR A 63 -3.57 3.44 2.07
C TYR A 63 -2.65 4.00 3.13
N VAL A 64 -2.04 5.14 2.83
CA VAL A 64 -1.20 5.87 3.77
C VAL A 64 -2.06 6.98 4.36
N ASP A 65 -2.49 6.78 5.62
CA ASP A 65 -3.07 7.82 6.45
C ASP A 65 -1.97 8.41 7.36
N GLY A 66 -2.14 9.62 7.90
CA GLY A 66 -1.09 10.33 8.66
C GLY A 66 -0.46 9.49 9.80
N GLU A 67 -1.17 8.51 10.36
CA GLU A 67 -0.69 7.69 11.48
C GLU A 67 -0.42 6.22 11.13
N ASN A 68 -1.04 5.69 10.09
CA ASN A 68 -1.14 4.26 9.79
C ASN A 68 -1.02 3.95 8.30
N TYR A 69 -0.47 2.78 8.03
CA TYR A 69 -0.68 2.07 6.78
C TYR A 69 -1.91 1.17 6.94
N LEU A 70 -2.93 1.39 6.10
CA LEU A 70 -4.12 0.54 6.02
C LEU A 70 -3.98 -0.40 4.83
N ILE A 71 -3.75 -1.68 5.10
CA ILE A 71 -3.55 -2.71 4.08
C ILE A 71 -4.89 -3.41 3.85
N LYS A 72 -5.47 -3.20 2.66
CA LYS A 72 -6.71 -3.82 2.20
C LYS A 72 -6.42 -4.92 1.19
N LEU A 73 -7.05 -6.07 1.35
CA LEU A 73 -6.96 -7.15 0.37
C LEU A 73 -7.75 -6.75 -0.88
N ARG A 74 -7.19 -7.00 -2.07
CA ARG A 74 -7.88 -6.71 -3.35
C ARG A 74 -8.77 -7.84 -3.84
N LYS A 75 -8.65 -9.03 -3.25
CA LYS A 75 -9.46 -10.21 -3.54
C LYS A 75 -9.90 -10.88 -2.25
N ARG A 76 -10.95 -11.69 -2.31
CA ARG A 76 -11.31 -12.58 -1.21
C ARG A 76 -10.22 -13.64 -1.05
N VAL A 77 -9.76 -13.84 0.17
CA VAL A 77 -8.70 -14.80 0.52
C VAL A 77 -9.28 -15.83 1.50
N PRO A 78 -8.97 -17.13 1.35
CA PRO A 78 -9.28 -18.14 2.36
C PRO A 78 -8.72 -17.77 3.74
N TYR A 79 -9.38 -18.21 4.81
CA TYR A 79 -8.99 -17.83 6.16
C TYR A 79 -7.57 -18.29 6.53
N ASP A 80 -7.15 -19.47 6.09
CA ASP A 80 -5.82 -20.01 6.40
C ASP A 80 -4.70 -19.19 5.73
N GLU A 81 -4.85 -18.88 4.43
CA GLU A 81 -3.93 -17.98 3.71
C GLU A 81 -3.89 -16.58 4.35
N PHE A 82 -5.05 -16.05 4.76
CA PHE A 82 -5.12 -14.76 5.46
C PHE A 82 -4.37 -14.81 6.80
N LYS A 83 -4.51 -15.90 7.54
CA LYS A 83 -3.86 -16.09 8.83
C LYS A 83 -2.34 -16.18 8.66
N GLU A 84 -1.85 -16.91 7.67
CA GLU A 84 -0.42 -17.00 7.33
C GLU A 84 0.15 -15.64 6.91
N PHE A 85 -0.60 -14.86 6.13
CA PHE A 85 -0.23 -13.51 5.75
C PHE A 85 -0.08 -12.59 6.96
N ILE A 86 -1.06 -12.59 7.88
CA ILE A 86 -1.01 -11.78 9.11
C ILE A 86 0.18 -12.17 9.98
N TYR A 87 0.48 -13.48 10.10
CA TYR A 87 1.65 -13.92 10.85
C TYR A 87 2.96 -13.47 10.21
N SER A 88 3.08 -13.60 8.89
CA SER A 88 4.27 -13.17 8.15
C SER A 88 4.49 -11.66 8.28
N LEU A 89 3.42 -10.87 8.16
CA LEU A 89 3.47 -9.42 8.36
C LEU A 89 3.85 -9.08 9.81
N THR A 90 3.26 -9.77 10.78
CA THR A 90 3.59 -9.56 12.20
C THR A 90 5.06 -9.87 12.47
N ASP A 91 5.62 -10.92 11.87
CA ASP A 91 7.03 -11.27 12.04
C ASP A 91 7.97 -10.26 11.38
N PHE A 92 7.64 -9.81 10.16
CA PHE A 92 8.34 -8.73 9.47
C PHE A 92 8.41 -7.45 10.34
N LEU A 93 7.26 -7.02 10.88
CA LEU A 93 7.17 -5.85 11.75
C LEU A 93 8.00 -6.04 13.02
N ARG A 94 7.92 -7.22 13.65
CA ARG A 94 8.69 -7.54 14.86
C ARG A 94 10.19 -7.46 14.63
N ARG A 95 10.70 -7.98 13.50
CA ARG A 95 12.14 -7.89 13.14
C ARG A 95 12.60 -6.45 12.94
N GLY A 96 11.73 -5.58 12.41
CA GLY A 96 11.97 -4.14 12.31
C GLY A 96 11.76 -3.36 13.61
N HIS A 97 11.42 -4.05 14.71
CA HIS A 97 11.01 -3.45 15.99
C HIS A 97 9.78 -2.55 15.90
N TRP A 98 8.83 -2.86 15.02
CA TRP A 98 7.56 -2.17 14.84
C TRP A 98 6.43 -2.85 15.61
N VAL A 99 5.36 -2.10 15.90
CA VAL A 99 4.16 -2.62 16.58
C VAL A 99 3.41 -3.60 15.68
N LYS A 100 2.67 -4.51 16.29
CA LYS A 100 1.90 -5.57 15.64
C LYS A 100 0.87 -5.00 14.65
N ALA A 101 0.67 -5.71 13.53
CA ALA A 101 -0.44 -5.50 12.61
C ALA A 101 -1.76 -5.98 13.21
N GLU A 102 -2.81 -5.18 13.14
CA GLU A 102 -4.12 -5.51 13.70
C GLU A 102 -5.23 -5.46 12.64
N TRP A 103 -6.13 -6.44 12.65
CA TRP A 103 -7.30 -6.39 11.80
C TRP A 103 -8.35 -5.44 12.40
N SER A 104 -8.67 -4.37 11.69
CA SER A 104 -9.79 -3.48 12.01
C SER A 104 -11.02 -3.91 11.21
N ARG A 105 -12.05 -4.38 11.93
CA ARG A 105 -13.36 -4.68 11.33
C ARG A 105 -14.05 -3.44 10.78
N GLU A 106 -13.89 -2.32 11.48
CA GLU A 106 -14.48 -1.02 11.10
C GLU A 106 -13.86 -0.50 9.80
N LYS A 107 -12.52 -0.47 9.73
CA LYS A 107 -11.81 -0.01 8.52
C LYS A 107 -11.80 -1.06 7.40
N GLY A 108 -12.18 -2.31 7.70
CA GLY A 108 -12.09 -3.44 6.78
C GLY A 108 -10.66 -3.66 6.26
N ALA A 109 -9.67 -3.43 7.12
CA ALA A 109 -8.27 -3.35 6.75
C ALA A 109 -7.36 -3.85 7.88
N ILE A 110 -6.15 -4.23 7.51
CA ILE A 110 -5.07 -4.47 8.45
C ILE A 110 -4.41 -3.13 8.72
N VAL A 111 -4.35 -2.74 9.98
CA VAL A 111 -3.80 -1.46 10.44
C VAL A 111 -2.38 -1.71 10.93
N VAL A 112 -1.43 -0.94 10.40
CA VAL A 112 -0.03 -0.94 10.81
C VAL A 112 0.35 0.49 11.15
N LYS A 113 0.77 0.75 12.39
CA LYS A 113 1.20 2.11 12.78
C LYS A 113 2.46 2.51 12.01
N ARG A 114 2.47 3.70 11.41
CA ARG A 114 3.57 4.21 10.58
C ARG A 114 4.79 4.59 11.39
N TRP A 115 4.60 5.09 12.60
CA TRP A 115 5.69 5.66 13.38
C TRP A 115 5.53 5.42 14.88
N ARG A 116 6.63 5.63 15.60
CA ARG A 116 6.68 5.64 17.06
C ARG A 116 7.50 6.85 17.53
N GLU A 117 7.17 7.30 18.73
CA GLU A 117 7.97 8.26 19.51
C GLU A 117 9.26 7.61 20.02
#